data_AF-A0A3D0MC93-F1
#
_entry.id   AF-A0A3D0MC93-F1
#
_cell.length_a   1.000
_cell.length_b   1.000
_cell.length_c   1.000
_cell.angle_alpha   90.00
_cell.angle_beta   90.00
_cell.angle_gamma   90.00
#
_symmetry.space_group_name_H-M   'P 1'
#
loop_
_entity.id
_entity.type
_entity.pdbx_description
1 polymer ?
#
loop_
_entity_poly.entity_id
_entity_poly.type
_entity_poly.pdbx_seq_one_letter_code
_entity_poly.pdbx_strand_id
1 'polypeptide(L)'
;NLFQDLARQYSWLRPDIIRRWQRSYGTLAFKILKNTRSMEDMGVCFGANLYRREVDYLCEHEWAHTAEDILWRRTKLGYQFSDKEVESLSNYLSQSRDAA
;
A
#
# COMPACT_ATOMS: atom_id res chain seq x y z
N ASN A 1 12.28 14.56 -11.74
CA ASN A 1 11.79 14.57 -10.34
C ASN A 1 10.98 13.30 -10.19
N LEU A 2 11.19 12.52 -9.12
CA LEU A 2 10.58 11.21 -8.88
C LEU A 2 9.07 11.14 -9.18
N PHE A 3 8.30 12.18 -8.87
CA PHE A 3 6.88 12.23 -9.22
C PHE A 3 6.63 12.05 -10.73
N GLN A 4 7.37 12.78 -11.56
CA GLN A 4 7.23 12.73 -13.02
C GLN A 4 7.68 11.39 -13.59
N ASP A 5 8.72 10.79 -13.00
CA ASP A 5 9.21 9.48 -13.42
C ASP A 5 8.17 8.39 -13.15
N LEU A 6 7.55 8.40 -11.96
CA LEU A 6 6.44 7.51 -11.61
C LEU A 6 5.20 7.77 -12.47
N ALA A 7 4.80 9.03 -12.65
CA ALA A 7 3.62 9.39 -13.44
C ALA A 7 3.77 9.02 -14.92
N ARG A 8 4.99 9.05 -15.46
CA ARG A 8 5.27 8.63 -16.84
C ARG A 8 5.28 7.11 -16.98
N GLN A 9 5.92 6.39 -16.06
CA GLN A 9 6.04 4.94 -16.15
C GLN A 9 4.75 4.21 -15.79
N TYR A 10 3.98 4.77 -14.85
CA TYR A 10 2.72 4.24 -14.36
C TYR A 10 1.61 5.27 -14.59
N SER A 11 1.33 5.57 -15.86
CA SER A 11 0.35 6.60 -16.27
C SER A 11 -1.08 6.33 -15.80
N TRP A 12 -1.38 5.09 -15.42
CA TRP A 12 -2.64 4.65 -14.84
C TRP A 12 -2.73 4.91 -13.32
N LEU A 13 -1.60 5.16 -12.65
CA LEU A 13 -1.57 5.34 -11.20
C LEU A 13 -1.98 6.77 -10.84
N ARG A 14 -2.90 6.89 -9.88
CA ARG A 14 -3.45 8.20 -9.54
C ARG A 14 -2.42 9.12 -8.87
N PRO A 15 -2.43 10.44 -9.17
CA PRO A 15 -1.45 11.40 -8.63
C PRO A 15 -1.39 11.52 -7.10
N ASP A 16 -2.52 11.30 -6.41
CA ASP A 16 -2.60 11.29 -4.95
C ASP A 16 -1.77 10.14 -4.35
N ILE A 17 -1.80 8.96 -4.96
CA ILE A 17 -0.99 7.81 -4.55
C ILE A 17 0.49 8.09 -4.80
N ILE A 18 0.84 8.60 -5.99
CA ILE A 18 2.24 8.93 -6.34
C ILE A 18 2.82 9.92 -5.33
N ARG A 19 2.08 10.99 -4.97
CA ARG A 19 2.55 11.97 -3.99
C ARG A 19 2.78 11.37 -2.60
N ARG A 20 1.87 10.50 -2.15
CA ARG A 20 2.01 9.83 -0.85
C ARG A 20 3.23 8.91 -0.86
N TRP A 21 3.34 8.06 -1.88
CA TRP A 21 4.43 7.09 -1.99
C TRP A 21 5.79 7.73 -2.24
N GLN A 22 5.86 8.86 -2.93
CA GLN A 22 7.08 9.63 -3.05
C GLN A 22 7.64 10.04 -1.68
N ARG A 23 6.77 10.43 -0.74
CA ARG A 23 7.16 10.85 0.62
C ARG A 23 7.46 9.67 1.54
N SER A 24 6.70 8.59 1.41
CA SER A 24 6.83 7.40 2.28
C SER A 24 7.94 6.46 1.84
N TYR A 25 8.06 6.19 0.54
CA TYR A 25 8.89 5.11 -0.02
C TYR A 25 10.01 5.62 -0.94
N GLY A 26 9.90 6.85 -1.45
CA GLY A 26 10.84 7.36 -2.43
C GLY A 26 10.93 6.42 -3.65
N THR A 27 12.14 6.05 -4.04
CA THR A 27 12.39 5.16 -5.20
C THR A 27 11.91 3.72 -4.97
N LEU A 28 11.62 3.31 -3.74
CA LEU A 28 11.05 1.98 -3.47
C LEU A 28 9.64 1.82 -4.05
N ALA A 29 8.95 2.92 -4.37
CA ALA A 29 7.68 2.89 -5.09
C ALA A 29 7.75 2.08 -6.41
N PHE A 30 8.89 2.11 -7.12
CA PHE A 30 9.07 1.28 -8.32
C PHE A 30 9.08 -0.23 -8.01
N LYS A 31 9.57 -0.62 -6.83
CA LYS A 31 9.57 -2.01 -6.38
C LYS A 31 8.17 -2.47 -6.01
N ILE A 32 7.39 -1.62 -5.33
CA ILE A 32 5.99 -1.89 -5.00
C ILE A 32 5.15 -2.10 -6.29
N LEU A 33 5.35 -1.23 -7.30
CA LEU A 33 4.64 -1.26 -8.58
C LEU A 33 5.21 -2.28 -9.58
N LYS A 34 6.23 -3.06 -9.21
CA LYS A 34 6.82 -4.01 -10.14
C LYS A 34 5.75 -4.99 -10.63
N ASN A 35 5.68 -5.20 -11.95
CA ASN A 35 4.72 -6.08 -12.63
C ASN A 35 3.24 -5.66 -12.53
N THR A 36 2.92 -4.43 -12.13
CA THR A 36 1.54 -3.90 -12.22
C THR A 36 1.37 -3.07 -13.49
N ARG A 37 0.17 -3.09 -14.07
CA ARG A 37 -0.18 -2.42 -15.33
C ARG A 37 -1.44 -1.58 -15.24
N SER A 38 -2.15 -1.64 -14.12
CA SER A 38 -3.46 -1.03 -13.94
C SER A 38 -3.79 -0.83 -12.45
N MET A 39 -4.85 -0.06 -12.18
CA MET A 39 -5.34 0.10 -10.81
C MET A 39 -5.89 -1.21 -10.25
N GLU A 40 -6.41 -2.09 -11.11
CA GLU A 40 -6.91 -3.41 -10.77
C GLU A 40 -5.78 -4.30 -10.22
N ASP A 41 -4.56 -4.19 -10.76
CA ASP A 41 -3.39 -4.94 -10.27
C ASP A 41 -2.93 -4.51 -8.87
N MET A 42 -3.41 -3.37 -8.36
CA MET A 42 -3.15 -2.94 -6.99
C MET A 42 -3.91 -3.80 -5.96
N GLY A 43 -4.97 -4.50 -6.42
CA GLY A 43 -5.83 -5.34 -5.62
C GLY A 43 -6.83 -4.54 -4.77
N VAL A 44 -7.31 -5.16 -3.69
CA VAL A 44 -8.31 -4.56 -2.79
C VAL A 44 -7.77 -3.27 -2.19
N CYS A 45 -8.60 -2.23 -2.16
CA CYS A 45 -8.35 -1.02 -1.36
C CYS A 45 -8.97 -1.21 0.03
N PHE A 46 -8.13 -1.18 1.07
CA PHE A 46 -8.59 -1.34 2.46
C PHE A 46 -9.16 -0.05 3.04
N GLY A 47 -8.77 1.11 2.49
CA GLY A 47 -9.15 2.43 2.99
C GLY A 47 -8.02 3.43 2.74
N ALA A 48 -8.33 4.72 2.66
CA ALA A 48 -7.33 5.80 2.51
C ALA A 48 -6.23 5.56 1.44
N ASN A 49 -6.58 4.91 0.33
CA ASN A 49 -5.67 4.51 -0.74
C ASN A 49 -4.54 3.54 -0.32
N LEU A 50 -4.74 2.79 0.75
CA LEU A 50 -3.93 1.64 1.12
C LEU A 50 -4.44 0.42 0.35
N TYR A 51 -3.68 0.02 -0.65
CA TYR A 51 -4.01 -1.14 -1.49
C TYR A 51 -3.26 -2.38 -1.04
N ARG A 52 -3.82 -3.55 -1.35
CA ARG A 52 -3.19 -4.86 -1.16
C ARG A 52 -1.72 -4.86 -1.56
N ARG A 53 -1.38 -4.30 -2.72
CA ARG A 53 0.02 -4.27 -3.21
C ARG A 53 1.00 -3.59 -2.25
N GLU A 54 0.57 -2.51 -1.59
CA GLU A 54 1.38 -1.82 -0.59
C GLU A 54 1.47 -2.61 0.70
N VAL A 55 0.34 -3.19 1.14
CA VAL A 55 0.31 -4.06 2.32
C VAL A 55 1.25 -5.25 2.16
N ASP A 56 1.21 -5.93 1.03
CA ASP A 56 2.08 -7.08 0.73
C ASP A 56 3.55 -6.68 0.81
N TYR A 57 3.90 -5.54 0.20
CA TYR A 57 5.25 -5.00 0.29
C TYR A 57 5.68 -4.72 1.74
N LEU A 58 4.81 -4.12 2.56
CA LEU A 58 5.08 -3.83 3.96
C LEU A 58 5.27 -5.11 4.79
N CYS A 59 4.49 -6.15 4.51
CA CYS A 59 4.64 -7.46 5.13
C CYS A 59 5.98 -8.13 4.74
N GLU A 60 6.29 -8.16 3.43
CA GLU A 60 7.47 -8.84 2.88
C GLU A 60 8.80 -8.13 3.20
N HIS A 61 8.78 -6.80 3.30
CA HIS A 61 10.02 -6.00 3.35
C HIS A 61 10.14 -5.09 4.56
N GLU A 62 9.07 -4.86 5.31
CA GLU A 62 9.09 -3.97 6.48
C GLU A 62 8.56 -4.63 7.77
N TRP A 63 8.44 -5.97 7.77
CA TRP A 63 8.00 -6.79 8.91
C TRP A 63 6.68 -6.32 9.52
N ALA A 64 5.76 -5.81 8.69
CA ALA A 64 4.46 -5.38 9.17
C ALA A 64 3.55 -6.60 9.36
N HIS A 65 3.29 -6.99 10.60
CA HIS A 65 2.52 -8.20 10.91
C HIS A 65 1.07 -7.95 11.34
N THR A 66 0.72 -6.70 11.66
CA THR A 66 -0.62 -6.34 12.14
C THR A 66 -1.13 -5.08 11.45
N ALA A 67 -2.45 -4.85 11.52
CA ALA A 67 -3.02 -3.61 11.05
C ALA A 67 -2.41 -2.40 11.79
N GLU A 68 -2.06 -2.54 13.06
CA GLU A 68 -1.40 -1.47 13.82
C GLU A 68 0.01 -1.15 13.30
N ASP A 69 0.81 -2.16 12.93
CA ASP A 69 2.12 -1.95 12.28
C ASP A 69 1.97 -1.08 11.03
N ILE A 70 0.99 -1.42 10.19
CA ILE A 70 0.77 -0.74 8.91
C ILE A 70 0.21 0.67 9.15
N LEU A 71 -0.88 0.78 9.91
CA LEU A 71 -1.65 2.02 10.03
C LEU A 71 -0.95 3.07 10.89
N TRP A 72 -0.24 2.67 11.94
CA TRP A 72 0.32 3.59 12.93
C TRP A 72 1.84 3.68 12.90
N ARG A 73 2.56 2.71 12.35
CA ARG A 73 4.04 2.78 12.25
C ARG A 73 4.53 3.06 10.84
N ARG A 74 4.07 2.31 9.83
CA ARG A 74 4.61 2.40 8.45
C ARG A 74 3.96 3.51 7.61
N THR A 75 2.64 3.64 7.69
CA THR A 75 1.90 4.53 6.76
C THR A 75 1.32 5.77 7.42
N LYS A 76 1.02 5.71 8.73
CA LYS A 76 0.30 6.75 9.49
C LYS A 76 -1.12 7.03 8.96
N LEU A 77 -1.73 6.08 8.26
CA LEU A 77 -3.09 6.19 7.72
C LEU A 77 -4.20 5.89 8.75
N GLY A 78 -3.85 5.47 9.97
CA GLY A 78 -4.83 5.07 10.98
C GLY A 78 -5.90 6.13 11.29
N TYR A 79 -5.59 7.42 11.17
CA TYR A 79 -6.56 8.51 11.38
C TYR A 79 -7.66 8.60 10.31
N GLN A 80 -7.48 7.94 9.17
CA GLN A 80 -8.43 7.97 8.04
C GLN A 80 -9.23 6.67 7.91
N PHE A 81 -8.94 5.67 8.73
CA PHE A 81 -9.60 4.37 8.71
C PHE A 81 -10.80 4.36 9.66
N SER A 82 -11.91 3.79 9.20
CA SER A 82 -13.03 3.37 10.02
C SER A 82 -12.77 1.99 10.65
N ASP A 83 -13.51 1.65 11.71
CA ASP A 83 -13.37 0.36 12.39
C ASP A 83 -13.58 -0.83 11.43
N LYS A 84 -14.49 -0.71 10.46
CA LYS A 84 -14.74 -1.74 9.43
C LYS A 84 -13.57 -1.90 8.46
N GLU A 85 -12.89 -0.81 8.11
CA GLU A 85 -11.70 -0.86 7.27
C GLU A 85 -10.52 -1.46 8.02
N VAL A 86 -10.38 -1.17 9.32
CA VAL A 86 -9.38 -1.80 10.20
C VAL A 86 -9.63 -3.31 10.31
N GLU A 87 -10.89 -3.72 10.49
CA GLU A 87 -11.29 -5.13 10.54
C GLU A 87 -10.97 -5.83 9.21
N SER A 88 -11.32 -5.22 8.07
CA SER A 88 -11.01 -5.75 6.73
C SER A 88 -9.51 -5.99 6.53
N LEU A 89 -8.68 -5.01 6.88
CA LEU A 89 -7.22 -5.14 6.82
C LEU A 89 -6.70 -6.24 7.76
N SER A 90 -7.23 -6.32 8.99
CA SER A 90 -6.82 -7.31 9.98
C SER A 90 -7.14 -8.74 9.54
N ASN A 91 -8.32 -8.93 8.94
CA ASN A 91 -8.74 -10.21 8.37
C ASN A 91 -7.84 -10.63 7.21
N TYR A 92 -7.49 -9.69 6.32
CA TYR A 92 -6.56 -9.95 5.23
C TYR A 92 -5.19 -10.41 5.74
N LEU A 93 -4.61 -9.71 6.71
CA LEU A 93 -3.30 -10.04 7.28
C LEU A 93 -3.30 -11.40 7.98
N SER A 94 -4.40 -11.75 8.65
CA SER A 94 -4.54 -13.05 9.30
C SER A 94 -4.58 -14.19 8.27
N GLN A 95 -5.41 -14.06 7.23
CA GLN A 95 -5.51 -15.05 6.15
C GLN A 95 -4.21 -15.22 5.37
N SER A 96 -3.51 -14.11 5.10
CA SER A 96 -2.23 -14.15 4.38
C SER A 96 -1.13 -14.86 5.18
N ARG A 97 -1.22 -14.87 6.52
CA ARG A 97 -0.29 -15.60 7.38
C ARG A 97 -0.59 -17.09 7.43
N ASP A 98 -1.87 -17.46 7.45
CA ASP A 98 -2.28 -18.87 7.51
C ASP A 98 -2.03 -19.61 6.18
N ALA A 99 -1.86 -18.88 5.08
CA ALA A 99 -1.55 -19.41 3.76
C ALA A 99 -0.03 -19.57 3.48
N ALA A 100 0.84 -19.10 4.39
CA ALA A 100 2.30 -19.11 4.26
C ALA A 100 2.95 -20.18 5.14
#